data_AF-A0A2V8ZVY1-F1
#
_entry.id   AF-A0A2V8ZVY1-F1
#
_cell.length_a   1.000
_cell.length_b   1.000
_cell.length_c   1.000
_cell.angle_alpha   90.00
_cell.angle_beta   90.00
_cell.angle_gamma   90.00
#
_symmetry.space_group_name_H-M   'P 1'
#
loop_
_entity.id
_entity.type
_entity.pdbx_description
1 polymer ?
#
loop_
_entity_poly.entity_id
_entity_poly.type
_entity_poly.pdbx_seq_one_letter_code
_entity_poly.pdbx_strand_id
1 'polypeptide(L)'
;MANEKKSSWSSHRRAIWEIAIFGLCSGVLITALMLAENHLLGVAHSSEIYTLLVAVVFAGGGIWLGLTLIRRNATVVQDVAMPAAGPFRPDEEHLSELKITPRELEILGLIAEGLSTREIADKLFVSESTVKTHSSRLFDKLGAKRRTQAVQLGKVARLIP
;
A
#
# COMPACT_ATOMS: atom_id res chain seq x y z
N MET A 1 24.41 -17.97 -13.54
CA MET A 1 23.24 -17.97 -14.46
C MET A 1 22.63 -19.37 -14.38
N ALA A 2 21.42 -19.68 -13.95
CA ALA A 2 20.23 -18.90 -13.60
C ALA A 2 19.34 -19.82 -12.71
N ASN A 3 19.36 -19.70 -11.38
CA ASN A 3 18.40 -20.46 -10.55
C ASN A 3 18.10 -19.90 -9.14
N GLU A 4 18.20 -18.59 -8.89
CA GLU A 4 17.89 -18.04 -7.55
C GLU A 4 16.58 -17.23 -7.46
N LYS A 5 15.94 -16.88 -8.59
CA LYS A 5 14.73 -16.02 -8.57
C LYS A 5 13.38 -16.74 -8.45
N LYS A 6 13.33 -18.08 -8.36
CA LYS A 6 12.05 -18.83 -8.23
C LYS A 6 11.64 -19.14 -6.78
N SER A 7 12.53 -19.01 -5.79
CA SER A 7 12.27 -19.47 -4.42
C SER A 7 11.45 -18.48 -3.56
N SER A 8 11.66 -17.17 -3.69
CA SER A 8 11.16 -16.20 -2.69
C SER A 8 9.64 -15.89 -2.75
N TRP A 9 8.95 -16.26 -3.83
CA TRP A 9 7.51 -16.00 -4.01
C TRP A 9 6.61 -17.09 -3.40
N SER A 10 7.15 -18.30 -3.18
CA SER A 10 6.35 -19.44 -2.72
C SER A 10 6.24 -19.55 -1.19
N SER A 11 7.15 -18.91 -0.44
CA SER A 11 7.15 -18.93 1.03
C SER A 11 6.11 -17.98 1.62
N HIS A 12 5.98 -16.77 1.05
CA HIS A 12 5.02 -15.76 1.52
C HIS A 12 3.57 -16.20 1.30
N ARG A 13 3.27 -16.80 0.14
CA ARG A 13 1.92 -17.30 -0.16
C ARG A 13 1.55 -18.50 0.69
N ARG A 14 2.51 -19.39 1.00
CA ARG A 14 2.32 -20.53 1.91
C ARG A 14 2.07 -20.07 3.34
N ALA A 15 2.86 -19.15 3.87
CA ALA A 15 2.68 -18.63 5.23
C ALA A 15 1.30 -17.95 5.44
N ILE A 16 0.82 -17.20 4.45
CA ILE A 16 -0.50 -16.56 4.50
C ILE A 16 -1.62 -17.59 4.44
N TRP A 17 -1.48 -18.62 3.60
CA TRP A 17 -2.45 -19.71 3.48
C TRP A 17 -2.52 -20.56 4.75
N GLU A 18 -1.39 -20.86 5.39
CA GLU A 18 -1.32 -21.59 6.67
C GLU A 18 -2.09 -20.82 7.75
N ILE A 19 -1.83 -19.52 7.91
CA ILE A 19 -2.51 -18.68 8.92
C ILE A 19 -4.02 -18.62 8.66
N ALA A 20 -4.44 -18.53 7.40
CA ALA A 20 -5.86 -18.53 7.04
C ALA A 20 -6.53 -19.89 7.34
N ILE A 21 -5.84 -21.01 7.07
CA ILE A 21 -6.33 -22.35 7.38
C ILE A 21 -6.44 -22.55 8.90
N PHE A 22 -5.43 -22.16 9.69
CA PHE A 22 -5.50 -22.25 11.16
C PHE A 22 -6.64 -21.40 11.74
N GLY A 23 -6.89 -20.21 11.18
CA GLY A 23 -8.02 -19.37 11.56
C GLY A 23 -9.39 -20.00 11.26
N LEU A 24 -9.53 -20.61 10.08
CA LEU A 24 -10.77 -21.28 9.68
C LEU A 24 -11.00 -22.57 10.48
N CYS A 25 -9.96 -23.38 10.66
CA CYS A 25 -10.03 -24.61 11.46
C CYS A 25 -10.33 -24.33 12.93
N SER A 26 -9.72 -23.30 13.54
CA SER A 26 -10.02 -22.94 14.92
C SER A 26 -11.44 -22.40 15.07
N GLY A 27 -11.93 -21.56 14.16
CA GLY A 27 -13.31 -21.07 14.16
C GLY A 27 -14.34 -22.20 13.99
N VAL A 28 -14.10 -23.12 13.06
CA VAL A 28 -14.97 -24.29 12.84
C VAL A 28 -14.94 -25.24 14.04
N LEU A 29 -13.76 -25.51 14.62
CA LEU A 29 -13.63 -26.38 15.79
C LEU A 29 -14.33 -25.79 17.03
N ILE A 30 -14.15 -24.49 17.28
CA ILE A 30 -14.82 -23.80 18.38
C ILE A 30 -16.34 -23.82 18.17
N THR A 31 -16.81 -23.54 16.96
CA THR A 31 -18.24 -23.55 16.63
C THR A 31 -18.83 -24.96 16.77
N ALA A 32 -18.10 -25.99 16.33
CA ALA A 32 -18.51 -27.39 16.45
C ALA A 32 -18.55 -27.86 17.91
N LEU A 33 -17.57 -27.46 18.74
CA LEU A 33 -17.58 -27.75 20.18
C LEU A 33 -18.76 -27.06 20.87
N MET A 34 -19.03 -25.80 20.55
CA MET A 34 -20.20 -25.09 21.09
C MET A 34 -21.52 -25.71 20.65
N LEU A 35 -21.60 -26.22 19.41
CA LEU A 35 -22.79 -26.88 18.89
C LEU A 35 -23.03 -28.25 19.51
N ALA A 36 -21.95 -29.02 19.73
CA ALA A 36 -22.00 -30.34 20.36
C ALA A 36 -22.44 -30.27 21.83
N GLU A 37 -22.00 -29.24 22.55
CA GLU A 37 -22.40 -29.01 23.94
C GLU A 37 -23.85 -28.52 24.05
N ASN A 38 -24.29 -27.66 23.11
CA ASN A 38 -25.64 -27.09 23.09
C ASN A 38 -26.76 -28.10 22.78
N HIS A 39 -26.45 -29.24 22.15
CA HIS A 39 -27.46 -30.26 21.85
C HIS A 39 -27.65 -31.30 22.97
N LEU A 40 -26.74 -31.39 23.95
CA LEU A 40 -26.75 -32.47 24.94
C LEU A 40 -27.22 -32.07 26.36
N LEU A 41 -27.32 -30.78 26.68
CA LEU A 41 -27.79 -30.32 27.99
C LEU A 41 -28.83 -29.21 27.82
N GLY A 42 -30.09 -29.61 27.72
CA GLY A 42 -31.21 -28.67 27.84
C GLY A 42 -31.18 -27.99 29.21
N VAL A 43 -30.84 -26.71 29.27
CA VAL A 43 -31.12 -25.83 30.41
C VAL A 43 -31.39 -24.41 29.89
N ALA A 44 -32.57 -23.89 30.21
CA ALA A 44 -32.96 -22.52 29.99
C ALA A 44 -32.21 -21.57 30.96
N HIS A 45 -31.07 -21.00 30.52
CA HIS A 45 -30.56 -19.68 30.94
C HIS A 45 -29.25 -19.38 30.20
N SER A 46 -29.11 -18.16 29.66
CA SER A 46 -27.86 -17.57 29.10
C SER A 46 -27.62 -17.63 27.59
N SER A 47 -28.63 -17.51 26.73
CA SER A 47 -28.41 -17.15 25.31
C SER A 47 -27.81 -15.75 25.15
N GLU A 48 -28.10 -14.84 26.08
CA GLU A 48 -27.60 -13.45 26.08
C GLU A 48 -26.08 -13.37 26.25
N ILE A 49 -25.50 -14.26 27.06
CA ILE A 49 -24.05 -14.28 27.34
C ILE A 49 -23.27 -14.74 26.10
N TYR A 50 -23.81 -15.69 25.33
CA TYR A 50 -23.15 -16.18 24.11
C TYR A 50 -23.13 -15.14 23.00
N THR A 51 -24.23 -14.40 22.78
CA THR A 51 -24.24 -13.30 21.80
C THR A 51 -23.27 -12.18 22.21
N LEU A 52 -23.18 -11.88 23.50
CA LEU A 52 -22.22 -10.89 24.02
C LEU A 52 -20.77 -11.34 23.78
N LEU A 53 -20.43 -12.60 24.04
CA LEU A 53 -19.09 -13.14 23.80
C LEU A 53 -18.71 -13.11 22.31
N VAL A 54 -19.61 -13.55 21.43
CA VAL A 54 -19.38 -13.52 19.97
C VAL A 54 -19.20 -12.08 19.48
N ALA A 55 -20.01 -11.13 19.97
CA ALA A 55 -19.89 -9.72 19.62
C ALA A 55 -18.55 -9.12 20.06
N VAL A 56 -18.06 -9.46 21.25
CA VAL A 56 -16.76 -9.00 21.76
C VAL A 56 -15.61 -9.53 20.90
N VAL A 57 -15.64 -10.81 20.50
CA VAL A 57 -14.63 -11.41 19.61
C VAL A 57 -14.65 -10.74 18.23
N PHE A 58 -15.83 -10.50 17.65
CA PHE A 58 -15.95 -9.83 16.35
C PHE A 58 -15.52 -8.37 16.40
N ALA A 59 -15.88 -7.63 17.44
CA ALA A 59 -15.47 -6.23 17.61
C ALA A 59 -13.94 -6.14 17.81
N GLY A 60 -13.37 -6.97 18.68
CA GLY A 60 -11.93 -7.02 18.92
C GLY A 60 -11.15 -7.41 17.65
N GLY A 61 -11.58 -8.47 16.98
CA GLY A 61 -10.97 -8.94 15.73
C GLY A 61 -11.10 -7.92 14.60
N GLY A 62 -12.28 -7.31 14.44
CA GLY A 62 -12.54 -6.29 13.42
C GLY A 62 -11.74 -5.01 13.65
N ILE A 63 -11.69 -4.51 14.88
CA ILE A 63 -10.89 -3.32 15.25
C ILE A 63 -9.40 -3.60 15.05
N TRP A 64 -8.91 -4.75 15.51
CA TRP A 64 -7.51 -5.13 15.34
C TRP A 64 -7.12 -5.30 13.85
N LEU A 65 -7.98 -5.93 13.05
CA LEU A 65 -7.77 -6.11 11.62
C LEU A 65 -7.83 -4.78 10.87
N GLY A 66 -8.82 -3.93 11.18
CA GLY A 66 -8.98 -2.60 10.59
C GLY A 66 -7.78 -1.70 10.88
N LEU A 67 -7.35 -1.63 12.14
CA LEU A 67 -6.15 -0.87 12.52
C LEU A 67 -4.88 -1.46 11.92
N THR A 68 -4.76 -2.79 11.83
CA THR A 68 -3.60 -3.45 11.20
C THR A 68 -3.51 -3.13 9.71
N LEU A 69 -4.62 -3.10 8.99
CA LEU A 69 -4.64 -2.75 7.58
C LEU A 69 -4.35 -1.26 7.35
N ILE A 70 -4.91 -0.38 8.18
CA ILE A 70 -4.66 1.06 8.13
C ILE A 70 -3.19 1.38 8.45
N ARG A 71 -2.59 0.70 9.44
CA ARG A 71 -1.18 0.91 9.83
C ARG A 71 -0.18 0.43 8.78
N ARG A 72 -0.55 -0.52 7.92
CA ARG A 72 0.27 -0.93 6.75
C ARG A 72 0.24 0.08 5.61
N ASN A 73 -0.81 0.90 5.54
CA ASN A 73 -0.99 1.92 4.50
C ASN A 73 -0.78 3.35 5.01
N ALA A 74 -0.29 3.50 6.25
CA ALA A 74 0.29 4.75 6.75
C ALA A 74 1.62 4.99 6.00
N THR A 75 1.52 5.30 4.71
CA THR A 75 2.54 6.07 4.02
C THR A 75 2.64 7.37 4.79
N VAL A 76 3.68 7.45 5.60
CA VAL A 76 4.11 8.62 6.36
C VAL A 76 4.06 9.81 5.39
N VAL A 77 3.01 10.62 5.53
CA VAL A 77 3.04 12.02 5.09
C VAL A 77 3.98 12.66 6.09
N GLN A 78 5.27 12.56 5.79
CA GLN A 78 6.28 13.31 6.52
C GLN A 78 6.03 14.75 6.08
N ASP A 79 5.49 15.56 6.97
CA ASP A 79 5.41 17.00 6.78
C ASP A 79 6.81 17.48 6.48
N VAL A 80 7.09 17.70 5.19
CA VAL A 80 8.34 18.27 4.73
C VAL A 80 8.26 19.71 5.17
N ALA A 81 8.79 20.01 6.36
CA ALA A 81 8.92 21.36 6.85
C ALA A 81 9.70 22.17 5.79
N MET A 82 8.99 23.05 5.07
CA MET A 82 9.59 23.95 4.08
C MET A 82 10.62 24.83 4.79
N PRO A 83 11.93 24.70 4.47
CA PRO A 83 12.89 25.72 4.86
C PRO A 83 12.59 26.98 4.05
N ALA A 84 12.59 28.11 4.75
CA ALA A 84 12.27 29.43 4.26
C ALA A 84 12.88 29.80 2.90
N ALA A 85 12.04 30.38 2.04
CA ALA A 85 12.31 31.53 1.16
C ALA A 85 13.69 31.59 0.45
N GLY A 86 14.05 30.53 -0.27
CA GLY A 86 15.05 30.59 -1.35
C GLY A 86 14.44 30.17 -2.68
N PRO A 87 14.96 30.62 -3.84
CA PRO A 87 14.53 30.08 -5.13
C PRO A 87 14.81 28.58 -5.17
N PHE A 88 13.79 27.77 -5.49
CA PHE A 88 13.91 26.33 -5.67
C PHE A 88 14.96 26.05 -6.77
N ARG A 89 16.09 25.46 -6.38
CA ARG A 89 17.10 24.95 -7.30
C ARG A 89 17.07 23.43 -7.20
N PRO A 90 16.71 22.71 -8.27
CA PRO A 90 16.81 21.25 -8.27
C PRO A 90 18.23 20.84 -7.94
N ASP A 91 18.42 19.87 -7.06
CA ASP A 91 19.74 19.32 -6.77
C ASP A 91 20.25 18.56 -8.02
N GLU A 92 20.99 19.25 -8.88
CA GLU A 92 21.51 18.75 -10.17
C GLU A 92 22.39 17.49 -10.00
N GLU A 93 23.05 17.33 -8.85
CA GLU A 93 23.81 16.13 -8.51
C GLU A 93 22.91 14.88 -8.47
N HIS A 94 21.76 14.95 -7.79
CA HIS A 94 20.82 13.82 -7.69
C HIS A 94 20.16 13.51 -9.05
N LEU A 95 19.91 14.52 -9.89
CA LEU A 95 19.41 14.31 -11.26
C LEU A 95 20.40 13.49 -12.11
N SER A 96 21.69 13.74 -11.94
CA SER A 96 22.75 13.06 -12.68
C SER A 96 22.93 11.61 -12.22
N GLU A 97 22.79 11.32 -10.93
CA GLU A 97 22.85 9.97 -10.37
C GLU A 97 21.69 9.09 -10.84
N LEU A 98 20.47 9.64 -10.82
CA LEU A 98 19.26 8.93 -11.24
C LEU A 98 19.05 8.90 -12.77
N LYS A 99 19.89 9.61 -13.54
CA LYS A 99 19.81 9.74 -15.01
C LYS A 99 18.41 10.14 -15.48
N ILE A 100 17.77 11.05 -14.75
CA ILE A 100 16.44 11.56 -15.08
C ILE A 100 16.57 12.57 -16.22
N THR A 101 15.78 12.37 -17.27
CA THR A 101 15.78 13.26 -18.43
C THR A 101 14.94 14.52 -18.17
N PRO A 102 15.18 15.62 -18.89
CA PRO A 102 14.38 16.85 -18.74
C PRO A 102 12.88 16.59 -18.92
N ARG A 103 12.51 15.73 -19.88
CA ARG A 103 11.12 15.39 -20.15
C ARG A 103 10.47 14.58 -19.03
N GLU A 104 11.23 13.70 -18.37
CA GLU A 104 10.75 12.96 -17.20
C GLU A 104 10.57 13.88 -15.99
N LEU A 105 11.43 14.90 -15.83
CA LEU A 105 11.30 15.92 -14.79
C LEU A 105 10.05 16.79 -15.00
N GLU A 106 9.81 17.26 -16.23
CA GLU A 106 8.59 17.99 -16.58
C GLU A 106 7.34 17.17 -16.23
N ILE A 107 7.31 15.90 -16.61
CA ILE A 107 6.20 14.99 -16.31
C ILE A 107 6.05 14.82 -14.79
N LEU A 108 7.14 14.67 -14.04
CA LEU A 108 7.11 14.56 -12.58
C LEU A 108 6.50 15.81 -11.93
N GLY A 109 6.84 17.00 -12.42
CA GLY A 109 6.27 18.28 -11.96
C GLY A 109 4.77 18.35 -12.20
N LEU A 110 4.32 18.03 -13.42
CA LEU A 110 2.88 18.02 -13.73
C LEU A 110 2.12 16.93 -12.95
N ILE A 111 2.77 15.81 -12.66
CA ILE A 111 2.20 14.77 -11.78
C ILE A 111 2.02 15.32 -10.36
N ALA A 112 2.96 16.12 -9.86
CA ALA A 112 2.92 16.74 -8.54
C ALA A 112 1.85 17.84 -8.44
N GLU A 113 1.56 18.54 -9.54
CA GLU A 113 0.41 19.46 -9.68
C GLU A 113 -0.94 18.73 -9.64
N GLY A 114 -0.97 17.39 -9.73
CA GLY A 114 -2.19 16.59 -9.68
C GLY A 114 -2.86 16.36 -11.05
N LEU A 115 -2.22 16.75 -12.16
CA LEU A 115 -2.78 16.63 -13.50
C LEU A 115 -2.93 15.17 -13.95
N SER A 116 -4.06 14.79 -14.51
CA SER A 116 -4.27 13.47 -15.10
C SER A 116 -3.32 13.21 -16.28
N THR A 117 -3.10 11.94 -16.63
CA THR A 117 -2.26 11.57 -17.79
C THR A 117 -2.74 12.21 -19.10
N ARG A 118 -4.06 12.43 -19.23
CA ARG A 118 -4.66 13.12 -20.36
C ARG A 118 -4.32 14.61 -20.38
N GLU A 119 -4.48 15.30 -19.26
CA GLU A 119 -4.14 16.73 -19.17
C GLU A 119 -2.64 16.97 -19.35
N ILE A 120 -1.80 16.04 -18.88
CA ILE A 120 -0.34 16.07 -19.12
C ILE A 120 -0.06 15.90 -20.62
N ALA A 121 -0.72 14.96 -21.29
CA ALA A 121 -0.60 14.74 -22.72
C ALA A 121 -1.00 15.99 -23.51
N ASP A 122 -2.10 16.64 -23.12
CA ASP A 122 -2.58 17.88 -23.74
C ASP A 122 -1.59 19.04 -23.53
N LYS A 123 -1.08 19.24 -22.30
CA LYS A 123 -0.08 20.29 -21.99
C LYS A 123 1.24 20.09 -22.73
N LEU A 124 1.67 18.84 -22.87
CA LEU A 124 2.95 18.47 -23.46
C LEU A 124 2.87 18.22 -24.98
N PHE A 125 1.68 18.34 -25.59
CA PHE A 125 1.40 18.05 -26.99
C PHE A 125 1.86 16.65 -27.43
N VAL A 126 1.61 15.63 -26.59
CA VAL A 126 1.98 14.23 -26.84
C VAL A 126 0.79 13.29 -26.59
N SER A 127 0.88 12.03 -27.02
CA SER A 127 -0.17 11.04 -26.72
C SER A 127 -0.15 10.58 -25.26
N GLU A 128 -1.30 10.16 -24.72
CA GLU A 128 -1.39 9.56 -23.39
C GLU A 128 -0.46 8.34 -23.23
N SER A 129 -0.28 7.56 -24.31
CA SER A 129 0.62 6.39 -24.33
C SER A 129 2.08 6.80 -24.15
N THR A 130 2.48 7.92 -24.75
CA THR A 130 3.81 8.51 -24.60
C THR A 130 4.03 8.93 -23.16
N VAL A 131 3.06 9.63 -22.55
CA VAL A 131 3.14 10.03 -21.12
C VAL A 131 3.26 8.80 -20.21
N LYS A 132 2.48 7.75 -20.44
CA LYS A 132 2.56 6.50 -19.67
C LYS A 132 3.94 5.84 -19.79
N THR A 133 4.50 5.80 -21.00
CA THR A 133 5.83 5.25 -21.24
C THR A 133 6.91 6.03 -20.50
N HIS A 134 6.89 7.37 -20.58
CA HIS A 134 7.84 8.22 -19.86
C HIS A 134 7.65 8.11 -18.34
N SER A 135 6.41 8.06 -17.86
CA SER A 135 6.10 7.90 -16.43
C SER A 135 6.60 6.56 -15.89
N SER A 136 6.47 5.47 -16.66
CA SER A 136 6.99 4.16 -16.27
C SER A 136 8.51 4.19 -16.10
N ARG A 137 9.23 4.75 -17.09
CA ARG A 137 10.70 4.88 -17.02
C ARG A 137 11.14 5.77 -15.87
N LEU A 138 10.44 6.88 -15.64
CA LEU A 138 10.66 7.75 -14.49
C LEU A 138 10.46 6.98 -13.17
N PHE A 139 9.39 6.20 -13.05
CA PHE A 139 9.11 5.42 -11.84
C PHE A 139 10.15 4.34 -11.60
N ASP A 140 10.60 3.66 -12.66
CA ASP A 140 11.67 2.66 -12.57
C ASP A 140 12.99 3.30 -12.11
N LYS A 141 13.32 4.50 -12.63
CA LYS A 141 14.51 5.25 -12.21
C LYS A 141 14.43 5.72 -10.76
N LEU A 142 13.27 6.21 -10.33
CA LEU A 142 13.04 6.63 -8.94
C LEU A 142 12.87 5.46 -7.97
N GLY A 143 12.69 4.22 -8.45
CA GLY A 143 12.32 3.07 -7.61
C GLY A 143 10.88 3.15 -7.07
N ALA A 144 10.02 3.96 -7.70
CA ALA A 144 8.63 4.13 -7.32
C ALA A 144 7.75 3.02 -7.93
N LYS A 145 6.82 2.46 -7.15
CA LYS A 145 5.81 1.52 -7.65
C LYS A 145 4.47 2.19 -7.93
N ARG A 146 4.25 3.38 -7.36
CA ARG A 146 2.98 4.11 -7.44
C ARG A 146 3.25 5.57 -7.79
N ARG A 147 2.28 6.19 -8.47
CA ARG A 147 2.32 7.61 -8.85
C ARG A 147 2.54 8.54 -7.66
N THR A 148 1.83 8.31 -6.55
CA THR A 148 1.98 9.08 -5.31
C THR A 148 3.37 8.91 -4.68
N GLN A 149 3.89 7.68 -4.71
CA GLN A 149 5.24 7.37 -4.23
C GLN A 149 6.30 8.10 -5.06
N ALA A 150 6.13 8.20 -6.38
CA ALA A 150 7.04 8.94 -7.25
C ALA A 150 7.10 10.43 -6.91
N VAL A 151 5.95 11.06 -6.61
CA VAL A 151 5.91 12.47 -6.15
C VAL A 151 6.64 12.61 -4.82
N GLN A 152 6.38 11.72 -3.87
CA GLN A 152 7.04 11.77 -2.56
C GLN A 152 8.57 11.62 -2.68
N LEU A 153 9.04 10.66 -3.48
CA LEU A 153 10.47 10.46 -3.74
C LEU A 153 11.08 11.66 -4.48
N GLY A 154 10.35 12.24 -5.43
CA GLY A 154 10.75 13.47 -6.12
C GLY A 154 10.92 14.66 -5.18
N LYS A 155 10.02 14.83 -4.19
CA LYS A 155 10.13 15.87 -3.16
C LYS A 155 11.30 15.64 -2.21
N VAL A 156 11.49 14.41 -1.75
CA VAL A 156 12.61 14.03 -0.86
C VAL A 156 13.95 14.24 -1.56
N ALA A 157 14.04 13.90 -2.85
CA ALA A 157 15.21 14.13 -3.68
C ALA A 157 15.33 15.58 -4.21
N ARG A 158 14.46 16.50 -3.76
CA ARG A 158 14.41 17.92 -4.18
C ARG A 158 14.40 18.14 -5.70
N LEU A 159 13.76 17.23 -6.43
CA LEU A 159 13.58 17.33 -7.89
C LEU A 159 12.38 18.20 -8.26
N ILE A 160 11.40 18.26 -7.36
CA ILE A 160 10.18 19.04 -7.46
C ILE A 160 9.89 19.74 -6.13
N PRO A 161 9.20 20.89 -6.14
CA PRO A 161 8.82 21.63 -4.93
C PRO A 161 7.77 20.90 -4.07
#